data_AF-A0A2M9JZJ0-F1
#
_entry.id   AF-A0A2M9JZJ0-F1
#
_cell.length_a   1.000
_cell.length_b   1.000
_cell.length_c   1.000
_cell.angle_alpha   90.00
_cell.angle_beta   90.00
_cell.angle_gamma   90.00
#
_symmetry.space_group_name_H-M   'P 1'
#
loop_
_entity.id
_entity.type
_entity.pdbx_description
1 polymer ?
#
loop_
_entity_poly.entity_id
_entity_poly.type
_entity_poly.pdbx_seq_one_letter_code
_entity_poly.pdbx_strand_id
1 'polypeptide(L)'
;MPGDAALPGLAEPSGVPVDGAAPGRDLPDDNGALVQHLTDPHPRPPGIARDDHGRCRSWRAIQVGLSGEAVERYVDRWIVHITDVTDLAHSTHAAVREGRLDDALRELPAERPHPLAEALRERVGADN
;
A
#
# COMPACT_ATOMS: atom_id res chain seq x y z
N MET A 1 -30.33 42.36 14.75
CA MET A 1 -30.25 40.90 14.54
C MET A 1 -31.07 40.53 13.31
N PRO A 2 -30.44 40.36 12.14
CA PRO A 2 -30.80 39.33 11.16
C PRO A 2 -29.69 38.26 11.18
N GLY A 3 -29.99 36.97 11.16
CA GLY A 3 -30.60 36.29 10.01
C GLY A 3 -29.46 35.58 9.28
N ASP A 4 -29.19 34.35 9.72
CA ASP A 4 -28.12 33.45 9.27
C ASP A 4 -28.15 33.25 7.74
N ALA A 5 -27.04 33.60 7.07
CA ALA A 5 -26.89 33.48 5.64
C ALA A 5 -26.37 32.08 5.30
N ALA A 6 -27.28 31.21 4.86
CA ALA A 6 -26.96 29.91 4.31
C ALA A 6 -26.07 30.02 3.06
N LEU A 7 -24.91 29.34 3.09
CA LEU A 7 -24.05 29.11 1.94
C LEU A 7 -24.75 28.17 0.93
N PRO A 8 -24.58 28.35 -0.39
CA PRO A 8 -25.22 27.49 -1.38
C PRO A 8 -24.44 26.19 -1.60
N GLY A 9 -25.17 25.07 -1.49
CA GLY A 9 -25.03 23.83 -2.25
C GLY A 9 -23.63 23.24 -2.46
N LEU A 10 -23.16 22.43 -1.51
CA LEU A 10 -22.33 21.28 -1.87
C LEU A 10 -23.24 20.23 -2.52
N ALA A 11 -22.88 19.83 -3.73
CA ALA A 11 -23.51 18.71 -4.40
C ALA A 11 -23.40 17.45 -3.53
N GLU A 12 -24.53 16.80 -3.31
CA GLU A 12 -24.63 15.48 -2.68
C GLU A 12 -23.63 14.51 -3.34
N PRO A 13 -22.86 13.70 -2.57
CA PRO A 13 -22.04 12.67 -3.16
C PRO A 13 -22.97 11.67 -3.85
N SER A 14 -22.85 11.57 -5.17
CA SER A 14 -23.50 10.54 -5.98
C SER A 14 -23.11 9.16 -5.44
N GLY A 15 -23.97 8.60 -4.59
CA GLY A 15 -23.84 7.25 -4.07
C GLY A 15 -23.90 6.25 -5.22
N VAL A 16 -22.73 5.76 -5.64
CA VAL A 16 -22.67 4.50 -6.38
C VAL A 16 -23.13 3.42 -5.40
N PRO A 17 -24.19 2.66 -5.69
CA PRO A 17 -24.57 1.56 -4.84
C PRO A 17 -23.46 0.52 -4.88
N VAL A 18 -22.79 0.31 -3.75
CA VAL A 18 -21.95 -0.86 -3.51
C VAL A 18 -22.90 -2.05 -3.37
N ASP A 19 -23.37 -2.54 -4.52
CA ASP A 19 -24.18 -3.74 -4.62
C ASP A 19 -23.30 -4.96 -4.28
N GLY A 20 -23.80 -5.78 -3.35
CA GLY A 20 -23.28 -7.10 -3.04
C GLY A 20 -21.88 -7.12 -2.42
N ALA A 21 -21.84 -7.11 -1.07
CA ALA A 21 -20.81 -7.86 -0.37
C ALA A 21 -20.79 -9.27 -0.99
N ALA A 22 -19.72 -9.60 -1.72
CA ALA A 22 -19.50 -10.97 -2.16
C ALA A 22 -19.63 -11.85 -0.91
N PRO A 23 -20.42 -12.95 -0.96
CA PRO A 23 -20.53 -13.85 0.18
C PRO A 23 -19.11 -14.23 0.58
N GLY A 24 -18.79 -14.05 1.86
CA GLY A 24 -17.46 -14.30 2.40
C GLY A 24 -16.94 -15.60 1.82
N ARG A 25 -15.99 -15.50 0.88
CA ARG A 25 -15.26 -16.67 0.44
C ARG A 25 -14.46 -17.05 1.67
N ASP A 26 -14.90 -18.12 2.32
CA ASP A 26 -14.12 -18.85 3.30
C ASP A 26 -12.91 -19.39 2.52
N LEU A 27 -11.95 -18.50 2.29
CA LEU A 27 -10.65 -18.83 1.76
C LEU A 27 -10.00 -19.62 2.88
N PRO A 28 -9.72 -20.91 2.66
CA PRO A 28 -9.08 -21.70 3.69
C PRO A 28 -7.76 -21.00 4.09
N ASP A 29 -7.46 -21.01 5.39
CA ASP A 29 -6.31 -20.36 6.02
C ASP A 29 -4.98 -21.06 5.63
N ASP A 30 -4.72 -21.19 4.32
CA ASP A 30 -3.65 -21.96 3.70
C ASP A 30 -2.27 -21.31 3.86
N ASN A 31 -2.03 -20.58 4.96
CA ASN A 31 -0.73 -20.00 5.28
C ASN A 31 0.39 -21.05 5.27
N GLY A 32 0.07 -22.34 5.44
CA GLY A 32 1.02 -23.44 5.33
C GLY A 32 1.69 -23.59 3.96
N ALA A 33 1.02 -23.22 2.86
CA ALA A 33 1.58 -23.28 1.51
C ALA A 33 2.55 -22.10 1.23
N LEU A 34 2.25 -20.92 1.80
CA LEU A 34 3.12 -19.74 1.73
C LEU A 34 4.48 -19.97 2.40
N VAL A 35 4.51 -20.68 3.52
CA VAL A 35 5.76 -20.98 4.26
C VAL A 35 6.72 -21.85 3.44
N GLN A 36 6.21 -22.85 2.72
CA GLN A 36 7.06 -23.74 1.91
C GLN A 36 7.67 -23.01 0.71
N HIS A 37 6.90 -22.15 0.03
CA HIS A 37 7.37 -21.41 -1.15
C HIS A 37 8.38 -20.29 -0.86
N LEU A 38 8.45 -19.77 0.36
CA LEU A 38 9.45 -18.77 0.73
C LEU A 38 10.87 -19.36 0.82
N THR A 39 10.98 -20.68 0.99
CA THR A 39 12.23 -21.38 1.32
C THR A 39 12.90 -22.04 0.10
N ASP A 40 12.22 -22.09 -1.06
CA ASP A 40 12.74 -22.76 -2.27
C ASP A 40 13.70 -21.87 -3.10
N PRO A 41 14.82 -22.42 -3.61
CA PRO A 41 15.86 -21.68 -4.34
C PRO A 41 15.63 -21.53 -5.87
N HIS A 42 14.44 -21.83 -6.40
CA HIS A 42 14.17 -21.78 -7.86
C HIS A 42 14.09 -20.33 -8.40
N PRO A 43 14.54 -20.03 -9.64
CA PRO A 43 14.35 -18.72 -10.27
C PRO A 43 12.85 -18.38 -10.40
N ARG A 44 12.44 -17.24 -9.82
CA ARG A 44 11.04 -16.85 -9.64
C ARG A 44 10.58 -15.81 -10.69
N PRO A 45 9.28 -15.76 -11.00
CA PRO A 45 8.70 -14.72 -11.84
C PRO A 45 9.01 -13.32 -11.28
N PRO A 46 9.03 -12.27 -12.13
CA PRO A 46 9.42 -10.93 -11.73
C PRO A 46 8.58 -10.45 -10.54
N GLY A 47 9.24 -9.84 -9.55
CA GLY A 47 8.58 -9.36 -8.33
C GLY A 47 7.47 -8.34 -8.64
N ILE A 48 6.40 -8.35 -7.83
CA ILE A 48 5.28 -7.40 -7.95
C ILE A 48 5.70 -5.95 -7.68
N ALA A 49 6.78 -5.74 -6.91
CA ALA A 49 7.28 -4.42 -6.58
C ALA A 49 7.92 -3.74 -7.79
N ARG A 50 7.59 -2.46 -8.00
CA ARG A 50 8.12 -1.65 -9.11
C ARG A 50 9.03 -0.52 -8.60
N ASP A 51 9.94 -0.06 -9.45
CA ASP A 51 10.70 1.18 -9.23
C ASP A 51 9.92 2.42 -9.73
N ASP A 52 10.54 3.59 -9.63
CA ASP A 52 10.06 4.89 -10.11
C ASP A 52 9.73 4.91 -11.62
N HIS A 53 10.28 3.97 -12.38
CA HIS A 53 10.02 3.78 -13.81
C HIS A 53 8.96 2.69 -14.09
N GLY A 54 8.35 2.11 -13.06
CA GLY A 54 7.38 1.02 -13.23
C GLY A 54 8.00 -0.33 -13.61
N ARG A 55 9.32 -0.51 -13.44
CA ARG A 55 10.04 -1.75 -13.75
C ARG A 55 10.08 -2.65 -12.51
N CYS A 56 9.98 -3.96 -12.69
CA CYS A 56 10.07 -4.92 -11.57
C CYS A 56 11.42 -4.80 -10.86
N ARG A 57 11.39 -4.75 -9.52
CA ARG A 57 12.62 -4.76 -8.71
C ARG A 57 13.20 -6.17 -8.58
N SER A 58 14.51 -6.24 -8.42
CA SER A 58 15.29 -7.49 -8.30
C SER A 58 15.15 -8.18 -6.94
N TRP A 59 14.65 -7.47 -5.92
CA TRP A 59 14.44 -8.03 -4.59
C TRP A 59 13.06 -8.68 -4.44
N ARG A 60 13.01 -9.64 -3.51
CA ARG A 60 11.81 -10.43 -3.22
C ARG A 60 10.75 -9.55 -2.55
N ALA A 61 9.56 -9.52 -3.12
CA ALA A 61 8.36 -9.00 -2.46
C ALA A 61 7.48 -10.18 -2.04
N ILE A 62 6.96 -10.12 -0.80
CA ILE A 62 5.90 -11.00 -0.32
C ILE A 62 4.61 -10.18 -0.22
N GLN A 63 3.51 -10.74 -0.71
CA GLN A 63 2.19 -10.22 -0.42
C GLN A 63 1.61 -11.02 0.75
N VAL A 64 1.29 -10.33 1.84
CA VAL A 64 0.62 -10.92 3.01
C VAL A 64 -0.79 -10.33 3.06
N GLY A 65 -1.81 -11.18 3.00
CA GLY A 65 -3.21 -10.75 3.16
C GLY A 65 -3.57 -10.53 4.62
N LEU A 66 -4.42 -9.54 4.90
CA LEU A 66 -5.08 -9.38 6.18
C LEU A 66 -6.49 -9.96 6.08
N SER A 67 -6.90 -10.76 7.06
CA SER A 67 -8.23 -11.36 7.16
C SER A 67 -8.71 -11.41 8.62
N GLY A 68 -10.01 -11.64 8.80
CA GLY A 68 -10.63 -11.78 10.12
C GLY A 68 -10.39 -10.57 11.03
N GLU A 69 -10.04 -10.84 12.29
CA GLU A 69 -9.81 -9.82 13.32
C GLU A 69 -8.68 -8.83 12.95
N ALA A 70 -7.73 -9.22 12.09
CA ALA A 70 -6.68 -8.32 11.63
C ALA A 70 -7.24 -7.15 10.81
N VAL A 71 -8.35 -7.34 10.09
CA VAL A 71 -9.00 -6.27 9.31
C VAL A 71 -9.60 -5.23 10.24
N GLU A 72 -10.37 -5.64 11.25
CA GLU A 72 -10.98 -4.73 12.23
C GLU A 72 -9.91 -3.93 12.98
N ARG A 73 -8.85 -4.61 13.46
CA ARG A 73 -7.73 -3.92 14.12
C ARG A 73 -6.98 -2.97 13.19
N TYR A 74 -6.80 -3.36 11.93
CA TYR A 74 -6.14 -2.51 10.95
C TYR A 74 -6.89 -1.18 10.80
N VAL A 75 -8.19 -1.26 10.53
CA VAL A 75 -9.05 -0.09 10.30
C VAL A 75 -9.17 0.78 11.55
N ASP A 76 -9.46 0.17 12.70
CA ASP A 76 -9.87 0.93 13.88
C ASP A 76 -8.72 1.31 14.82
N ARG A 77 -7.59 0.58 14.77
CA ARG A 77 -6.54 0.70 15.80
C ARG A 77 -5.14 0.93 15.26
N TRP A 78 -4.81 0.46 14.06
CA TRP A 78 -3.45 0.56 13.54
C TRP A 78 -3.24 1.78 12.64
N ILE A 79 -4.30 2.29 12.00
CA ILE A 79 -4.24 3.57 11.28
C ILE A 79 -4.18 4.71 12.30
N VAL A 80 -3.01 5.36 12.39
CA VAL A 80 -2.80 6.50 13.29
C VAL A 80 -3.21 7.82 12.64
N HIS A 81 -2.98 7.96 11.33
CA HIS A 81 -3.30 9.17 10.57
C HIS A 81 -3.41 8.86 9.07
N ILE A 82 -4.25 9.61 8.36
CA ILE A 82 -4.37 9.58 6.89
C ILE A 82 -4.10 10.99 6.39
N THR A 83 -3.16 11.12 5.46
CA THR A 83 -2.85 12.36 4.76
C THR A 83 -3.18 12.19 3.28
N ASP A 84 -3.91 13.15 2.71
CA ASP A 84 -4.12 13.20 1.27
C ASP A 84 -2.83 13.66 0.59
N VAL A 85 -2.32 12.82 -0.32
CA VAL A 85 -1.11 13.07 -1.11
C VAL A 85 -1.39 13.02 -2.61
N THR A 86 -2.66 13.16 -3.02
CA THR A 86 -3.10 13.03 -4.42
C THR A 86 -2.41 14.05 -5.32
N ASP A 87 -2.31 15.31 -4.88
CA ASP A 87 -1.63 16.36 -5.65
C ASP A 87 -0.14 16.06 -5.85
N LEU A 88 0.54 15.52 -4.82
CA LEU A 88 1.93 15.09 -4.89
C LEU A 88 2.10 13.92 -5.88
N ALA A 89 1.16 12.97 -5.88
CA ALA A 89 1.19 11.87 -6.82
C ALA A 89 1.05 12.37 -8.28
N HIS A 90 0.15 13.33 -8.51
CA HIS A 90 -0.02 13.95 -9.82
C HIS A 90 1.21 14.74 -10.27
N SER A 91 1.83 15.55 -9.39
CA SER A 91 3.04 16.33 -9.72
C SER A 91 4.20 15.42 -10.07
N THR A 92 4.43 14.39 -9.24
CA THR A 92 5.50 13.40 -9.46
C THR A 92 5.27 12.67 -10.78
N HIS A 93 4.03 12.23 -11.05
CA HIS A 93 3.70 11.54 -12.30
C HIS A 93 3.93 12.42 -13.54
N ALA A 94 3.54 13.70 -13.47
CA ALA A 94 3.79 14.66 -14.56
C ALA A 94 5.29 14.84 -14.81
N ALA A 95 6.10 15.02 -13.76
CA ALA A 95 7.55 15.13 -13.87
C ALA A 95 8.19 13.89 -14.51
N VAL A 96 7.76 12.68 -14.14
CA VAL A 96 8.21 11.43 -14.76
C VAL A 96 7.85 11.39 -16.25
N ARG A 97 6.61 11.75 -16.62
CA ARG A 97 6.17 11.76 -18.02
C ARG A 97 6.95 12.74 -18.90
N GLU A 98 7.40 13.85 -18.32
CA GLU A 98 8.20 14.88 -18.99
C GLU A 98 9.71 14.56 -19.00
N GLY A 99 10.13 13.43 -18.42
CA GLY A 99 11.53 13.02 -18.33
C GLY A 99 12.35 13.77 -17.26
N ARG A 100 11.69 14.54 -16.39
CA ARG A 100 12.30 15.29 -15.28
C ARG A 100 12.45 14.42 -14.04
N LEU A 101 13.21 13.34 -14.15
CA LEU A 101 13.33 12.31 -13.11
C LEU A 101 13.97 12.83 -11.82
N ASP A 102 14.98 13.69 -11.91
CA ASP A 102 15.63 14.27 -10.73
C ASP A 102 14.66 15.14 -9.92
N ASP A 103 13.68 15.78 -10.58
CA ASP A 103 12.63 16.54 -9.92
C ASP A 103 11.64 15.60 -9.21
N ALA A 104 11.18 14.56 -9.91
CA ALA A 104 10.29 13.55 -9.34
C ALA A 104 10.91 12.85 -8.11
N LEU A 105 12.17 12.45 -8.19
CA LEU A 105 12.87 11.77 -7.09
C LEU A 105 13.05 12.65 -5.85
N ARG A 106 13.15 13.98 -6.03
CA ARG A 106 13.30 14.92 -4.92
C ARG A 106 11.98 15.18 -4.19
N GLU A 107 10.86 15.02 -4.87
CA GLU A 107 9.51 15.12 -4.29
C GLU A 107 9.17 13.87 -3.46
N LEU A 108 9.78 12.73 -3.74
CA LEU A 108 9.52 11.49 -3.01
C LEU A 108 10.15 11.48 -1.61
N PRO A 109 9.43 10.94 -0.60
CA PRO A 109 10.02 10.68 0.71
C PRO A 109 11.21 9.72 0.61
N ALA A 110 12.28 9.99 1.36
CA ALA A 110 13.43 9.10 1.41
C ALA A 110 13.07 7.76 2.08
N GLU A 111 13.18 6.67 1.32
CA GLU A 111 13.06 5.31 1.86
C GLU A 111 14.21 5.03 2.83
N ARG A 112 13.88 4.53 4.04
CA ARG A 112 14.86 4.16 5.07
C ARG A 112 14.56 2.75 5.57
N PRO A 113 15.58 1.87 5.70
CA PRO A 113 15.39 0.57 6.32
C PRO A 113 14.77 0.71 7.71
N HIS A 114 13.72 -0.08 7.98
CA HIS A 114 13.13 -0.12 9.30
C HIS A 114 14.12 -0.78 10.28
N PRO A 115 14.36 -0.20 11.47
CA PRO A 115 15.25 -0.82 12.45
C PRO A 115 14.67 -2.15 12.90
N LEU A 116 15.40 -3.24 12.63
CA LEU A 116 15.03 -4.60 13.03
C LEU A 116 15.97 -5.06 14.14
N ALA A 117 15.39 -5.58 15.22
CA ALA A 117 16.14 -6.29 16.26
C ALA A 117 16.84 -7.51 15.66
N GLU A 118 18.03 -7.82 16.17
CA GLU A 118 18.89 -8.88 15.60
C GLU A 118 18.16 -10.24 15.50
N ALA A 119 17.48 -10.63 16.56
CA ALA A 119 16.72 -11.88 16.60
C ALA A 119 15.60 -11.95 15.54
N LEU A 120 15.00 -10.81 15.17
CA LEU A 120 14.01 -10.76 14.10
C LEU A 120 14.69 -10.80 12.73
N ARG A 121 15.82 -10.09 12.57
CA ARG A 121 16.59 -10.09 11.33
C ARG A 121 17.02 -11.49 10.93
N GLU A 122 17.57 -12.26 11.88
CA GLU A 122 17.94 -13.67 11.68
C GLU A 122 16.72 -14.52 11.34
N ARG A 123 15.61 -14.33 12.06
CA ARG A 123 14.38 -15.12 11.86
C ARG A 123 13.75 -14.91 10.47
N VAL A 124 13.79 -13.68 9.96
CA VAL A 124 13.20 -13.33 8.66
C VAL A 124 14.20 -13.37 7.51
N GLY A 125 15.48 -13.68 7.78
CA GLY A 125 16.56 -13.67 6.79
C GLY A 125 16.76 -12.30 6.15
N ALA A 126 16.63 -11.23 6.94
CA ALA A 126 16.80 -9.84 6.50
C ALA A 126 18.28 -9.40 6.50
N ASP A 127 19.15 -10.30 6.04
CA ASP A 127 20.56 -10.02 5.80
C ASP A 127 20.70 -9.32 4.45
N ASN A 128 21.40 -8.19 4.48
CA ASN A 128 21.65 -7.28 3.37
C ASN A 128 22.84 -7.76 2.53
#